data_AF-X0SP46-F1
#
_entry.id   AF-X0SP46-F1
#
_cell.length_a   1.000
_cell.length_b   1.000
_cell.length_c   1.000
_cell.angle_alpha   90.00
_cell.angle_beta   90.00
_cell.angle_gamma   90.00
#
_symmetry.space_group_name_H-M   'P 1'
#
loop_
_entity.id
_entity.type
_entity.pdbx_description
1 polymer ?
#
loop_
_entity_poly.entity_id
_entity_poly.type
_entity_poly.pdbx_seq_one_letter_code
_entity_poly.pdbx_strand_id
1 'polypeptide(L)'
;EANTSYNPNPEFWMSCFTSSKSPKAEIPEYLEELREETYPVSSIVHYEFPARGSKPPVNLTWFDGGMLPPRPEGMAKGHGGNGAFIIGDKGVIRHGSHGANGCRIIPESKMKEYLPQLPAKTIKRVKGHHQDWIDACKGGDAASSNFDYGGPLTEMVLLGIIAMRIRDKKLLWDSEKMEFTNSKEANEYIKPVYRKGWTL
;
A
#
# COMPACT_ATOMS: atom_id res chain seq x y z
N GLU A 1 8.44 -3.60 14.89
CA GLU A 1 7.17 -3.16 14.29
C GLU A 1 7.52 -2.33 13.06
N ALA A 2 7.17 -2.80 11.87
CA ALA A 2 7.40 -2.02 10.66
C ALA A 2 6.16 -1.18 10.41
N ASN A 3 6.27 0.15 10.58
CA ASN A 3 5.25 1.10 10.15
C ASN A 3 5.64 1.55 8.75
N THR A 4 4.94 1.04 7.74
CA THR A 4 5.19 1.46 6.35
C THR A 4 4.13 2.45 5.90
N SER A 5 4.53 3.56 5.30
CA SER A 5 3.66 4.32 4.40
C SER A 5 4.11 4.00 2.97
N TYR A 6 3.18 3.62 2.09
CA TYR A 6 3.32 3.37 0.65
C TYR A 6 4.61 2.72 0.07
N ASN A 7 4.51 1.42 -0.26
CA ASN A 7 5.26 0.73 -1.33
C ASN A 7 6.71 0.22 -1.09
N PRO A 8 6.93 -0.75 -0.18
CA PRO A 8 8.17 -1.53 -0.13
C PRO A 8 8.32 -2.45 -1.35
N ASN A 9 9.53 -3.00 -1.57
CA ASN A 9 9.91 -3.97 -2.61
C ASN A 9 8.74 -4.89 -3.10
N PRO A 10 8.57 -5.14 -4.42
CA PRO A 10 7.63 -6.13 -4.95
C PRO A 10 7.52 -7.45 -4.17
N GLU A 11 8.63 -7.98 -3.64
CA GLU A 11 8.63 -9.20 -2.82
C GLU A 11 7.95 -9.06 -1.44
N PHE A 12 8.05 -7.87 -0.82
CA PHE A 12 7.34 -7.58 0.41
C PHE A 12 5.83 -7.61 0.16
N TRP A 13 5.40 -6.93 -0.90
CA TRP A 13 4.02 -6.85 -1.32
C TRP A 13 3.44 -8.21 -1.71
N MET A 14 4.08 -8.93 -2.64
CA MET A 14 3.65 -10.28 -3.06
C MET A 14 3.42 -11.21 -1.87
N SER A 15 4.22 -11.08 -0.80
CA SER A 15 3.97 -11.85 0.42
C SER A 15 2.84 -11.33 1.30
N CYS A 16 2.64 -10.00 1.44
CA CYS A 16 1.53 -9.41 2.23
C CYS A 16 0.14 -9.64 1.61
N PHE A 17 0.14 -10.00 0.34
CA PHE A 17 -1.02 -10.00 -0.52
C PHE A 17 -1.93 -11.23 -0.38
N THR A 18 -1.38 -12.35 0.06
CA THR A 18 -2.16 -13.58 0.30
C THR A 18 -2.55 -13.79 1.77
N SER A 19 -2.11 -12.91 2.68
CA SER A 19 -2.45 -13.00 4.10
C SER A 19 -3.76 -12.26 4.42
N SER A 20 -4.46 -12.72 5.47
CA SER A 20 -5.56 -12.00 6.10
C SER A 20 -5.14 -10.57 6.43
N LYS A 21 -6.06 -9.62 6.25
CA LYS A 21 -5.77 -8.18 6.42
C LYS A 21 -6.82 -7.60 7.35
N SER A 22 -6.43 -6.66 8.21
CA SER A 22 -7.40 -5.96 9.06
C SER A 22 -7.38 -4.47 8.80
N PRO A 23 -8.11 -3.96 7.79
CA PRO A 23 -8.19 -2.52 7.56
C PRO A 23 -9.11 -1.83 8.58
N LYS A 24 -8.73 -0.63 8.99
CA LYS A 24 -9.54 0.31 9.76
C LYS A 24 -9.25 1.72 9.23
N ALA A 25 -10.27 2.50 8.92
CA ALA A 25 -10.09 3.89 8.50
C ALA A 25 -10.46 4.87 9.61
N GLU A 26 -9.74 5.99 9.64
CA GLU A 26 -10.02 7.21 10.38
C GLU A 26 -10.23 8.34 9.37
N ILE A 27 -11.28 9.14 9.55
CA ILE A 27 -11.68 10.20 8.61
C ILE A 27 -11.66 11.53 9.36
N PRO A 28 -10.58 12.34 9.24
CA PRO A 28 -10.43 13.58 9.99
C PRO A 28 -11.43 14.66 9.60
N GLU A 29 -11.79 14.74 8.31
CA GLU A 29 -12.75 15.70 7.78
C GLU A 29 -13.85 14.95 7.03
N TYR A 30 -15.09 15.09 7.52
CA TYR A 30 -16.21 14.32 7.04
C TYR A 30 -17.47 15.18 6.89
N LEU A 31 -18.10 15.05 5.72
CA LEU A 31 -19.34 15.73 5.37
C LEU A 31 -20.45 14.68 5.23
N GLU A 32 -21.30 14.54 6.25
CA GLU A 32 -22.36 13.50 6.30
C GLU A 32 -23.30 13.58 5.10
N GLU A 33 -23.59 14.79 4.64
CA GLU A 33 -24.49 15.06 3.51
C GLU A 33 -23.96 14.53 2.17
N LEU A 34 -22.65 14.33 2.05
CA LEU A 34 -21.98 13.94 0.81
C LEU A 34 -21.47 12.50 0.82
N ARG A 35 -21.75 11.74 1.88
CA ARG A 35 -21.14 10.41 2.12
C ARG A 35 -21.43 9.38 1.03
N GLU A 36 -22.63 9.42 0.43
CA GLU A 36 -23.05 8.45 -0.60
C GLU A 36 -22.49 8.84 -1.98
N GLU A 37 -22.15 10.12 -2.15
CA GLU A 37 -21.78 10.71 -3.44
C GLU A 37 -20.27 10.83 -3.61
N THR A 38 -19.51 10.99 -2.52
CA THR A 38 -18.04 11.17 -2.58
C THR A 38 -17.31 10.57 -1.39
N TYR A 39 -16.02 10.32 -1.59
CA TYR A 39 -15.06 9.98 -0.55
C TYR A 39 -14.60 11.24 0.20
N PRO A 40 -14.08 11.09 1.44
CA PRO A 40 -13.61 12.22 2.24
C PRO A 40 -12.42 12.93 1.59
N VAL A 41 -12.24 14.21 1.93
CA VAL A 41 -11.12 15.06 1.45
C VAL A 41 -9.77 14.50 1.90
N SER A 42 -9.72 13.90 3.09
CA SER A 42 -8.54 13.25 3.65
C SER A 42 -8.92 11.99 4.42
N SER A 43 -7.98 11.05 4.51
CA SER A 43 -8.18 9.81 5.26
C SER A 43 -6.86 9.29 5.83
N ILE A 44 -6.98 8.53 6.92
CA ILE A 44 -5.91 7.70 7.45
C ILE A 44 -6.42 6.27 7.48
N VAL A 45 -5.77 5.34 6.79
CA VAL A 45 -6.17 3.92 6.77
C VAL A 45 -5.06 3.08 7.40
N HIS A 46 -5.41 2.37 8.46
CA HIS A 46 -4.55 1.42 9.15
C HIS A 46 -4.81 0.02 8.63
N TYR A 47 -3.75 -0.70 8.31
CA TYR A 47 -3.80 -2.12 7.98
C TYR A 47 -2.87 -2.88 8.90
N GLU A 48 -3.38 -3.98 9.46
CA GLU A 48 -2.55 -4.97 10.13
C GLU A 48 -2.41 -6.18 9.22
N PHE A 49 -1.15 -6.55 8.96
CA PHE A 49 -0.78 -7.78 8.26
C PHE A 49 -0.16 -8.74 9.28
N PRO A 50 -0.68 -9.97 9.43
CA PRO A 50 -0.13 -10.95 10.35
C PRO A 50 1.25 -11.43 9.89
N ALA A 51 1.92 -12.18 10.77
CA ALA A 51 3.11 -12.93 10.39
C ALA A 51 2.79 -13.90 9.24
N ARG A 52 3.75 -14.11 8.34
CA ARG A 52 3.57 -14.94 7.15
C ARG A 52 4.86 -15.66 6.79
N GLY A 53 4.89 -16.97 7.02
CA GLY A 53 6.13 -17.76 6.92
C GLY A 53 7.23 -17.18 7.82
N SER A 54 8.38 -16.86 7.23
CA SER A 54 9.52 -16.24 7.94
C SER A 54 9.42 -14.72 8.11
N LYS A 55 8.35 -14.07 7.62
CA LYS A 55 8.18 -12.62 7.67
C LYS A 55 7.36 -12.21 8.91
N PRO A 56 7.82 -11.24 9.71
CA PRO A 56 7.10 -10.75 10.87
C PRO A 56 5.81 -10.00 10.48
N PRO A 57 4.90 -9.77 11.45
CA PRO A 57 3.74 -8.93 11.21
C PRO A 57 4.15 -7.49 10.86
N VAL A 58 3.29 -6.81 10.09
CA VAL A 58 3.54 -5.46 9.58
C VAL A 58 2.30 -4.59 9.78
N ASN A 59 2.52 -3.37 10.26
CA ASN A 59 1.49 -2.35 10.31
C ASN A 59 1.73 -1.36 9.17
N LEU A 60 0.69 -1.08 8.39
CA LEU A 60 0.74 -0.08 7.34
C LEU A 60 -0.24 1.02 7.68
N THR A 61 0.24 2.27 7.68
CA THR A 61 -0.63 3.44 7.82
C THR A 61 -0.55 4.25 6.53
N TRP A 62 -1.69 4.32 5.84
CA TRP A 62 -1.87 5.11 4.65
C TRP A 62 -2.40 6.49 5.03
N PHE A 63 -1.73 7.55 4.58
CA PHE A 63 -2.17 8.93 4.75
C PHE A 63 -2.54 9.49 3.38
N ASP A 64 -3.69 10.14 3.28
CA ASP A 64 -4.20 10.74 2.04
C ASP A 64 -4.78 12.15 2.28
N GLY A 65 -5.00 12.91 1.20
CA GLY A 65 -5.62 14.22 1.26
C GLY A 65 -4.74 15.32 1.86
N GLY A 66 -3.42 15.23 1.63
CA GLY A 66 -2.45 16.19 2.17
C GLY A 66 -2.00 15.89 3.61
N MET A 67 -2.58 14.89 4.25
CA MET A 67 -2.10 14.37 5.53
C MET A 67 -0.72 13.72 5.34
N LEU A 68 0.16 13.91 6.32
CA LEU A 68 1.51 13.35 6.32
C LEU A 68 1.75 12.53 7.59
N PRO A 69 2.51 11.42 7.51
CA PRO A 69 2.94 10.69 8.69
C PRO A 69 3.80 11.58 9.60
N PRO A 70 3.90 11.23 10.90
CA PRO A 70 4.84 11.87 11.81
C PRO A 70 6.25 11.87 11.22
N ARG A 71 6.91 13.04 11.23
CA ARG A 71 8.27 13.16 10.70
C ARG A 71 9.23 12.33 11.55
N PRO A 72 9.99 11.40 10.94
CA PRO A 72 11.01 10.64 11.66
C PRO A 72 12.06 11.55 12.31
N GLU A 73 12.57 11.12 13.46
CA GLU A 73 13.67 11.80 14.13
C GLU A 73 14.91 11.84 13.21
N GLY A 74 15.64 12.96 13.22
CA GLY A 74 16.81 13.17 12.37
C GLY A 74 16.50 13.48 10.89
N MET A 75 15.23 13.54 10.49
CA MET A 75 14.86 13.98 9.15
C MET A 75 14.84 15.52 9.05
N ALA A 76 15.57 16.08 8.08
CA ALA A 76 15.59 17.53 7.84
C ALA A 76 14.21 18.06 7.40
N LYS A 77 13.94 19.34 7.71
CA LYS A 77 12.70 20.04 7.31
C LYS A 77 12.67 20.20 5.77
N GLY A 78 11.47 20.26 5.20
CA GLY A 78 11.27 20.51 3.76
C GLY A 78 11.30 19.26 2.86
N HIS A 79 11.59 18.08 3.41
CA HIS A 79 11.59 16.82 2.67
C HIS A 79 10.22 16.13 2.67
N GLY A 80 9.15 16.86 2.31
CA GLY A 80 7.79 16.32 2.16
C GLY A 80 7.52 15.67 0.79
N GLY A 81 6.27 15.27 0.55
CA GLY A 81 5.78 14.76 -0.74
C GLY A 81 5.41 13.28 -0.75
N ASN A 82 4.92 12.80 -1.90
CA ASN A 82 4.45 11.43 -2.10
C ASN A 82 5.58 10.41 -1.91
N GLY A 83 5.23 9.30 -1.27
CA GLY A 83 6.17 8.22 -1.00
C GLY A 83 5.96 7.66 0.40
N ALA A 84 7.07 7.30 1.02
CA ALA A 84 7.07 6.22 1.97
C ALA A 84 8.09 6.36 3.08
N PHE A 85 7.73 5.88 4.26
CA PHE A 85 8.68 5.48 5.27
C PHE A 85 8.59 3.98 5.48
N ILE A 86 9.73 3.32 5.63
CA ILE A 86 9.86 1.97 6.16
C ILE A 86 10.58 2.13 7.50
N ILE A 87 9.84 1.97 8.58
CA ILE A 87 10.33 2.19 9.94
C ILE A 87 10.84 0.85 10.49
N GLY A 88 12.12 0.79 10.84
CA GLY A 88 12.74 -0.37 11.47
C GLY A 88 13.35 -0.03 12.82
N ASP A 89 13.80 -1.06 13.53
CA ASP A 89 14.54 -0.97 14.79
C ASP A 89 15.87 -0.20 14.65
N LYS A 90 16.54 -0.34 13.50
CA LYS A 90 17.85 0.26 13.22
C LYS A 90 17.79 1.60 12.51
N GLY A 91 16.60 2.07 12.14
CA GLY A 91 16.42 3.35 11.46
C GLY A 91 15.24 3.35 10.50
N VAL A 92 15.10 4.48 9.79
CA VAL A 92 13.98 4.69 8.86
C VAL A 92 14.54 4.81 7.45
N ILE A 93 13.97 4.05 6.51
CA ILE A 93 14.20 4.24 5.08
C ILE A 93 13.07 5.10 4.54
N ARG A 94 13.40 6.13 3.78
CA ARG A 94 12.44 6.90 2.99
C ARG A 94 12.64 6.61 1.52
N HIS A 95 11.56 6.55 0.75
CA HIS A 95 11.62 6.66 -0.70
C HIS A 95 10.48 7.50 -1.26
N GLY A 96 10.60 7.88 -2.53
CA GLY A 96 9.57 8.62 -3.25
C GLY A 96 8.38 7.76 -3.66
N SER A 97 7.52 8.36 -4.48
CA SER A 97 6.33 7.73 -5.02
C SER A 97 6.64 6.42 -5.74
N HIS A 98 5.77 5.42 -5.58
CA HIS A 98 5.82 4.10 -6.22
C HIS A 98 7.08 3.27 -5.94
N GLY A 99 7.71 3.44 -4.77
CA GLY A 99 8.98 2.73 -4.49
C GLY A 99 10.16 3.27 -5.31
N ALA A 100 9.94 4.34 -6.07
CA ALA A 100 10.90 4.87 -7.02
C ALA A 100 11.52 6.17 -6.52
N ASN A 101 12.80 6.33 -6.87
CA ASN A 101 13.62 7.53 -6.62
C ASN A 101 13.78 7.90 -5.13
N GLY A 102 14.83 8.69 -4.86
CA GLY A 102 15.00 9.33 -3.55
C GLY A 102 15.10 8.38 -2.36
N CYS A 103 15.48 7.11 -2.57
CA CYS A 103 15.69 6.16 -1.48
C CYS A 103 16.85 6.64 -0.58
N ARG A 104 16.57 6.83 0.71
CA ARG A 104 17.49 7.38 1.71
C ARG A 104 17.30 6.71 3.06
N ILE A 105 18.39 6.50 3.78
CA ILE A 105 18.37 6.11 5.19
C ILE A 105 18.40 7.38 6.04
N ILE A 106 17.54 7.45 7.05
CA ILE A 106 17.44 8.56 7.99
C ILE A 106 18.09 8.14 9.33
N PRO A 107 18.96 8.98 9.92
CA PRO A 107 19.44 10.28 9.42
C PRO A 107 20.47 10.13 8.27
N GLU A 108 20.73 11.23 7.54
CA GLU A 108 21.62 11.27 6.37
C GLU A 108 23.05 10.76 6.65
N SER A 109 23.53 10.83 7.90
CA SER A 109 24.82 10.23 8.28
C SER A 109 24.85 8.71 8.02
N LYS A 110 23.77 7.99 8.33
CA LYS A 110 23.64 6.55 8.04
C LYS A 110 23.58 6.28 6.54
N MET A 111 22.94 7.17 5.77
CA MET A 111 22.96 7.03 4.31
C MET A 111 24.39 7.17 3.77
N LYS A 112 25.15 8.15 4.26
CA LYS A 112 26.55 8.35 3.84
C LYS A 112 27.45 7.16 4.17
N GLU A 113 27.25 6.55 5.34
CA GLU A 113 27.94 5.32 5.73
C GLU A 113 27.57 4.13 4.84
N TYR A 114 26.31 4.06 4.39
CA TYR A 114 25.81 2.98 3.55
C TYR A 114 26.16 3.12 2.05
N LEU A 115 26.36 4.34 1.55
CA LEU A 115 26.62 4.59 0.12
C LEU A 115 27.80 3.78 -0.47
N PRO A 116 28.95 3.62 0.22
CA PRO A 116 30.06 2.79 -0.27
C PRO A 116 29.74 1.29 -0.36
N GLN A 117 28.71 0.82 0.33
CA GLN A 117 28.33 -0.60 0.45
C GLN A 117 26.97 -0.91 -0.20
N LEU A 118 26.58 -0.13 -1.21
CA LEU A 118 25.35 -0.38 -1.96
C LEU A 118 25.37 -1.79 -2.59
N PRO A 119 24.27 -2.56 -2.49
CA PRO A 119 24.21 -3.88 -3.08
C PRO A 119 24.27 -3.78 -4.61
N ALA A 120 24.78 -4.85 -5.23
CA ALA A 120 24.73 -4.98 -6.68
C ALA A 120 23.28 -4.89 -7.18
N LYS A 121 23.09 -4.28 -8.36
CA LYS A 121 21.77 -4.20 -8.98
C LYS A 121 21.37 -5.60 -9.45
N THR A 122 20.37 -6.18 -8.80
CA THR A 122 19.85 -7.53 -9.14
C THR A 122 18.61 -7.49 -10.02
N ILE A 123 17.89 -6.38 -10.06
CA ILE A 123 16.62 -6.24 -10.79
C ILE A 123 16.84 -5.50 -12.11
N LYS A 124 16.45 -6.14 -13.23
CA LYS A 124 16.45 -5.56 -14.57
C LYS A 124 15.54 -4.33 -14.62
N ARG A 125 16.05 -3.22 -15.16
CA ARG A 125 15.26 -1.99 -15.34
C ARG A 125 14.57 -2.02 -16.71
N VAL A 126 13.27 -1.74 -16.72
CA VAL A 126 12.45 -1.68 -17.94
C VAL A 126 12.56 -0.32 -18.61
N LYS A 127 12.32 -0.25 -19.92
CA LYS A 127 12.39 0.99 -20.73
C LYS A 127 11.08 1.78 -20.66
N GLY A 128 10.52 1.92 -19.46
CA GLY A 128 9.21 2.51 -19.21
C GLY A 128 8.05 1.50 -19.25
N HIS A 129 6.94 1.84 -18.59
CA HIS A 129 5.85 0.89 -18.36
C HIS A 129 5.06 0.52 -19.64
N HIS A 130 4.97 1.43 -20.62
CA HIS A 130 4.32 1.13 -21.90
C HIS A 130 5.13 0.10 -22.71
N GLN A 131 6.46 0.29 -22.77
CA GLN A 131 7.32 -0.61 -23.52
C GLN A 131 7.39 -1.98 -22.84
N ASP A 132 7.43 -2.01 -21.51
CA ASP A 132 7.37 -3.26 -20.72
C ASP A 132 6.13 -4.08 -21.06
N TRP A 133 4.97 -3.42 -21.16
CA TRP A 133 3.72 -4.07 -21.57
C TRP A 133 3.76 -4.55 -23.03
N ILE A 134 4.24 -3.72 -23.97
CA ILE A 134 4.35 -4.08 -25.39
C ILE A 134 5.28 -5.29 -25.58
N ASP A 135 6.41 -5.32 -24.89
CA ASP A 135 7.38 -6.41 -24.96
C ASP A 135 6.78 -7.72 -24.45
N ALA A 136 6.05 -7.68 -23.32
CA ALA A 136 5.32 -8.82 -22.79
C ALA A 136 4.26 -9.33 -23.78
N CYS A 137 3.47 -8.45 -24.40
CA CYS A 137 2.47 -8.82 -25.41
C CYS A 137 3.07 -9.43 -26.69
N LYS A 138 4.33 -9.12 -27.00
CA LYS A 138 5.05 -9.66 -28.16
C LYS A 138 5.79 -10.97 -27.86
N GLY A 139 5.57 -11.57 -26.69
CA GLY A 139 6.18 -12.84 -26.29
C GLY A 139 7.51 -12.70 -25.55
N GLY A 140 7.83 -11.51 -25.05
CA GLY A 140 8.95 -11.30 -24.14
C GLY A 140 8.66 -11.78 -22.71
N ASP A 141 9.51 -11.37 -21.77
CA ASP A 141 9.32 -11.60 -20.34
C ASP A 141 7.96 -11.03 -19.88
N ALA A 142 7.40 -11.59 -18.79
CA ALA A 142 6.20 -11.03 -18.18
C ALA A 142 6.42 -9.57 -17.72
N ALA A 143 5.40 -8.73 -17.90
CA ALA A 143 5.45 -7.34 -17.47
C ALA A 143 5.70 -7.23 -15.96
N SER A 144 6.46 -6.20 -15.56
CA SER A 144 6.86 -5.95 -14.17
C SER A 144 5.70 -5.72 -13.20
N SER A 145 4.50 -5.41 -13.70
CA SER A 145 3.27 -5.25 -12.92
C SER A 145 2.15 -6.15 -13.48
N ASN A 146 2.41 -7.45 -13.53
CA ASN A 146 1.42 -8.48 -13.91
C ASN A 146 0.26 -8.60 -12.90
N PHE A 147 -0.72 -9.47 -13.18
CA PHE A 147 -1.90 -9.65 -12.31
C PHE A 147 -1.60 -10.27 -10.95
N ASP A 148 -0.57 -11.12 -10.84
CA ASP A 148 -0.15 -11.71 -9.56
C ASP A 148 0.37 -10.64 -8.58
N TYR A 149 0.94 -9.56 -9.12
CA TYR A 149 1.35 -8.40 -8.36
C TYR A 149 0.21 -7.37 -8.22
N GLY A 150 -0.41 -6.98 -9.34
CA GLY A 150 -1.36 -5.88 -9.40
C GLY A 150 -2.70 -6.19 -8.74
N GLY A 151 -3.21 -7.41 -8.90
CA GLY A 151 -4.50 -7.83 -8.35
C GLY A 151 -4.56 -7.66 -6.82
N PRO A 152 -3.63 -8.25 -6.07
CA PRO A 152 -3.66 -8.12 -4.61
C PRO A 152 -3.28 -6.74 -4.06
N LEU A 153 -2.49 -5.95 -4.81
CA LEU A 153 -2.28 -4.54 -4.48
C LEU A 153 -3.60 -3.77 -4.58
N THR A 154 -4.34 -3.98 -5.67
CA THR A 154 -5.67 -3.40 -5.87
C THR A 154 -6.65 -3.88 -4.81
N GLU A 155 -6.65 -5.17 -4.45
CA GLU A 155 -7.44 -5.72 -3.34
C GLU A 155 -7.20 -4.92 -2.06
N MET A 156 -5.95 -4.75 -1.62
CA MET A 156 -5.63 -3.98 -0.40
C MET A 156 -6.20 -2.56 -0.46
N VAL A 157 -6.01 -1.85 -1.58
CA VAL A 157 -6.50 -0.47 -1.74
C VAL A 157 -8.03 -0.42 -1.66
N LEU A 158 -8.72 -1.36 -2.32
CA LEU A 158 -10.19 -1.45 -2.30
C LEU A 158 -10.72 -1.78 -0.89
N LEU A 159 -10.02 -2.61 -0.12
CA LEU A 159 -10.38 -2.89 1.27
C LEU A 159 -10.29 -1.63 2.15
N GLY A 160 -9.31 -0.76 1.90
CA GLY A 160 -9.25 0.56 2.56
C GLY A 160 -10.42 1.46 2.20
N ILE A 161 -10.84 1.44 0.93
CA ILE A 161 -12.04 2.15 0.45
C ILE A 161 -13.29 1.68 1.20
N ILE A 162 -13.45 0.36 1.38
CA ILE A 162 -14.57 -0.19 2.16
C ILE A 162 -14.46 0.21 3.63
N ALA A 163 -13.26 0.19 4.22
CA ALA A 163 -13.06 0.64 5.59
C ALA A 163 -13.41 2.13 5.79
N MET A 164 -13.19 2.98 4.78
CA MET A 164 -13.67 4.38 4.83
C MET A 164 -15.19 4.49 4.82
N ARG A 165 -15.90 3.57 4.15
CA ARG A 165 -17.38 3.51 4.20
C ARG A 165 -17.86 2.97 5.55
N ILE A 166 -17.24 1.90 6.04
CA ILE A 166 -17.60 1.25 7.31
C ILE A 166 -16.77 1.86 8.46
N ARG A 167 -17.13 3.08 8.84
CA ARG A 167 -16.40 3.91 9.81
C ARG A 167 -16.26 3.26 11.18
N ASP A 168 -15.21 3.69 11.89
CA ASP A 168 -14.93 3.37 13.31
C ASP A 168 -14.87 1.86 13.63
N LYS A 169 -14.79 1.02 12.60
CA LYS A 169 -14.80 -0.43 12.72
C LYS A 169 -13.55 -1.00 12.08
N LYS A 170 -12.85 -1.83 12.85
CA LYS A 170 -11.82 -2.72 12.30
C LYS A 170 -12.51 -3.84 11.54
N LEU A 171 -12.25 -3.95 10.24
CA LEU A 171 -12.77 -5.03 9.41
C LEU A 171 -11.76 -6.18 9.39
N LEU A 172 -12.24 -7.41 9.38
CA LEU A 172 -11.40 -8.62 9.36
C LEU A 172 -11.58 -9.35 8.03
N TRP A 173 -10.61 -9.21 7.13
CA TRP A 173 -10.64 -9.76 5.78
C TRP A 173 -10.06 -11.18 5.71
N ASP A 174 -10.85 -12.11 5.19
CA ASP A 174 -10.44 -13.44 4.77
C ASP A 174 -10.21 -13.43 3.25
N SER A 175 -8.93 -13.45 2.84
CA SER A 175 -8.54 -13.39 1.43
C SER A 175 -8.78 -14.69 0.68
N GLU A 176 -8.91 -15.84 1.36
CA GLU A 176 -9.23 -17.11 0.70
C GLU A 176 -10.71 -17.17 0.35
N LYS A 177 -11.57 -16.71 1.27
CA LYS A 177 -13.02 -16.66 1.07
C LYS A 177 -13.51 -15.39 0.37
N MET A 178 -12.65 -14.38 0.27
CA MET A 178 -12.98 -13.05 -0.25
C MET A 178 -14.16 -12.42 0.49
N GLU A 179 -14.10 -12.40 1.83
CA GLU A 179 -15.15 -11.84 2.67
C GLU A 179 -14.61 -11.18 3.96
N PHE A 180 -15.38 -10.21 4.48
CA PHE A 180 -15.24 -9.72 5.83
C PHE A 180 -15.98 -10.64 6.81
N THR A 181 -15.23 -11.29 7.67
CA THR A 181 -15.77 -12.26 8.65
C THR A 181 -16.60 -11.61 9.77
N ASN A 182 -16.44 -10.30 9.95
CA ASN A 182 -17.06 -9.54 11.04
C ASN A 182 -18.02 -8.41 10.58
N SER A 183 -18.35 -8.33 9.28
CA SER A 183 -19.21 -7.26 8.78
C SER A 183 -20.01 -7.64 7.53
N LYS A 184 -21.30 -7.96 7.72
CA LYS A 184 -22.23 -8.22 6.61
C LYS A 184 -22.40 -7.00 5.71
N GLU A 185 -22.52 -5.81 6.30
CA GLU A 185 -22.60 -4.53 5.59
C GLU A 185 -21.38 -4.29 4.70
N ALA A 186 -20.16 -4.58 5.20
CA ALA A 186 -18.95 -4.44 4.39
C ALA A 186 -18.95 -5.39 3.18
N ASN A 187 -19.53 -6.58 3.34
CA ASN A 187 -19.63 -7.58 2.27
C ASN A 187 -20.55 -7.13 1.12
N GLU A 188 -21.49 -6.21 1.36
CA GLU A 188 -22.35 -5.63 0.32
C GLU A 188 -21.54 -4.83 -0.71
N TYR A 189 -20.35 -4.34 -0.35
CA TYR A 189 -19.48 -3.57 -1.24
C TYR A 189 -18.47 -4.42 -2.03
N ILE A 190 -18.33 -5.72 -1.74
CA ILE A 190 -17.35 -6.59 -2.42
C ILE A 190 -17.79 -6.91 -3.85
N LYS A 191 -19.08 -7.24 -4.01
CA LYS A 191 -19.66 -7.64 -5.30
C LYS A 191 -20.69 -6.60 -5.73
N PRO A 192 -20.34 -5.70 -6.66
CA PRO A 192 -21.32 -4.74 -7.17
C PRO A 192 -22.45 -5.46 -7.89
N VAL A 193 -23.67 -4.98 -7.72
CA VAL A 193 -24.82 -5.45 -8.50
C VAL A 193 -24.70 -4.88 -9.91
N TYR A 194 -24.49 -5.74 -10.90
CA TYR A 194 -24.49 -5.31 -12.30
C TYR A 194 -25.88 -4.84 -12.71
N ARG A 195 -25.91 -3.81 -13.55
CA ARG A 195 -27.15 -3.38 -14.20
C ARG A 195 -27.72 -4.54 -15.01
N LYS A 196 -29.04 -4.74 -14.94
CA LYS A 196 -29.75 -5.77 -15.71
C LYS A 196 -29.29 -5.77 -17.18
N GLY A 197 -28.84 -6.93 -17.66
CA GLY A 197 -28.34 -7.14 -19.02
C GLY A 197 -26.81 -7.13 -19.17
N TRP A 198 -26.05 -6.80 -18.12
CA TRP A 198 -24.59 -6.85 -18.10
C TRP A 198 -24.10 -7.99 -17.21
N THR A 199 -23.21 -8.85 -17.73
CA THR A 199 -22.59 -9.97 -17.01
C THR A 199 -21.10 -10.03 -17.34
N LEU A 200 -20.27 -10.48 -16.39
CA LEU A 200 -18.83 -10.71 -16.53
C LEU A 200 -18.52 -12.20 -16.56
#